data_AF-A0A250LHP5-F1
#
_entry.id   AF-A0A250LHP5-F1
#
_cell.length_a   1.000
_cell.length_b   1.000
_cell.length_c   1.000
_cell.angle_alpha   90.00
_cell.angle_beta   90.00
_cell.angle_gamma   90.00
#
_symmetry.space_group_name_H-M   'P 1'
#
loop_
_entity.id
_entity.type
_entity.pdbx_description
1 polymer ?
#
loop_
_entity_poly.entity_id
_entity_poly.type
_entity_poly.pdbx_seq_one_letter_code
_entity_poly.pdbx_strand_id
1 'polypeptide(L)'
;MQGDKPVMHSLSNIIAAMKRAGVRRLVQISTAAYRDPKDGFAFKPHAFALLFKVIARKGYEDIKATGELVANSNLDWTLVRIPNLKDGPADGSVDVGWYGTTRLGMRLSRGNLAKFLVDQVTDRKFVRAAPGIADH
;
A
#
# COMPACT_ATOMS: atom_id res chain seq x y z
N MET A 1 -9.68 23.25 7.46
CA MET A 1 -9.58 22.52 6.17
C MET A 1 -10.20 21.14 6.37
N GLN A 2 -11.50 20.99 6.13
CA GLN A 2 -12.18 19.69 6.19
C GLN A 2 -12.48 19.27 4.74
N GLY A 3 -11.44 18.83 4.02
CA GLY A 3 -11.54 18.46 2.60
C GLY A 3 -11.91 16.98 2.44
N ASP A 4 -12.61 16.65 1.36
CA ASP A 4 -12.69 15.29 0.84
C ASP A 4 -11.25 14.77 0.63
N LYS A 5 -10.96 13.52 1.03
CA LYS A 5 -9.65 12.86 0.90
C LYS A 5 -8.49 13.41 1.77
N PRO A 6 -8.64 13.42 3.11
CA PRO A 6 -7.61 13.93 4.03
C PRO A 6 -6.24 13.22 3.95
N VAL A 7 -6.20 11.92 3.65
CA VAL A 7 -4.93 11.17 3.57
C VAL A 7 -4.14 11.60 2.35
N MET A 8 -4.80 11.71 1.19
CA MET A 8 -4.18 12.16 -0.05
C MET A 8 -3.60 13.57 0.10
N HIS A 9 -4.36 14.49 0.70
CA HIS A 9 -3.89 15.85 0.96
C HIS A 9 -2.67 15.88 1.89
N SER A 10 -2.70 15.11 2.97
CA SER A 10 -1.56 15.00 3.89
C SER A 10 -0.31 14.48 3.18
N LEU A 11 -0.46 13.48 2.31
CA LEU A 11 0.65 12.90 1.56
C LEU A 11 1.21 13.87 0.50
N SER A 12 0.38 14.72 -0.12
CA SER A 12 0.86 15.77 -1.03
C SER A 12 1.83 16.74 -0.34
N ASN A 13 1.57 17.09 0.92
CA ASN A 13 2.46 17.94 1.71
C ASN A 13 3.79 17.25 2.01
N ILE A 14 3.77 15.95 2.30
CA ILE A 14 4.97 15.12 2.51
C ILE A 14 5.78 15.06 1.21
N ILE A 15 5.16 14.76 0.07
CA ILE A 15 5.84 14.72 -1.24
C ILE A 15 6.48 16.07 -1.58
N ALA A 16 5.78 17.18 -1.31
CA ALA A 16 6.34 18.51 -1.50
C ALA A 16 7.56 18.78 -0.59
N ALA A 17 7.51 18.33 0.67
CA ALA A 17 8.65 18.45 1.60
C ALA A 17 9.84 17.59 1.15
N MET A 18 9.59 16.34 0.73
CA MET A 18 10.62 15.45 0.18
C MET A 18 11.31 16.08 -1.04
N LYS A 19 10.54 16.69 -1.95
CA LYS A 19 11.08 17.40 -3.11
C LYS A 19 12.03 18.53 -2.71
N ARG A 20 11.64 19.35 -1.72
CA ARG A 20 12.49 20.45 -1.21
C ARG A 20 13.76 19.93 -0.52
N ALA A 21 13.68 18.78 0.15
CA ALA A 21 14.78 18.16 0.87
C ALA A 21 15.65 17.22 0.00
N GLY A 22 15.35 17.05 -1.30
CA GLY A 22 16.06 16.12 -2.18
C GLY A 22 15.86 14.63 -1.85
N VAL A 23 14.86 14.28 -1.03
CA VAL A 23 14.57 12.90 -0.65
C VAL A 23 13.77 12.21 -1.75
N ARG A 24 14.24 11.04 -2.23
CA ARG A 24 13.58 10.32 -3.33
C ARG A 24 12.81 9.06 -2.93
N ARG A 25 13.16 8.39 -1.82
CA ARG A 25 12.54 7.11 -1.43
C ARG A 25 11.25 7.35 -0.64
N LEU A 26 10.13 6.80 -1.10
CA LEU A 26 8.86 6.79 -0.38
C LEU A 26 8.36 5.35 -0.22
N VAL A 27 8.13 4.89 1.00
CA VAL A 27 7.45 3.63 1.28
C VAL A 27 6.15 3.98 2.00
N GLN A 28 5.01 3.69 1.38
CA GLN A 28 3.70 4.11 1.86
C GLN A 28 2.78 2.90 1.95
N ILE A 29 2.09 2.76 3.09
CA ILE A 29 1.06 1.73 3.27
C ILE A 29 -0.16 2.09 2.40
N SER A 30 -0.71 1.09 1.73
CA SER A 30 -1.90 1.16 0.89
C SER A 30 -2.76 -0.08 1.11
N THR A 31 -3.84 -0.23 0.33
CA THR A 31 -4.74 -1.39 0.36
C THR A 31 -5.07 -1.85 -1.05
N ALA A 32 -5.92 -2.88 -1.17
CA ALA A 32 -6.47 -3.32 -2.46
C ALA A 32 -7.31 -2.26 -3.20
N ALA A 33 -7.57 -1.09 -2.59
CA ALA A 33 -8.21 0.05 -3.26
C ALA A 33 -7.35 0.62 -4.41
N TYR A 34 -6.02 0.53 -4.30
CA TYR A 34 -5.10 0.85 -5.39
C TYR A 34 -4.67 -0.44 -6.11
N ARG A 35 -4.75 -0.41 -7.45
CA ARG A 35 -4.38 -1.53 -8.31
C ARG A 35 -3.01 -1.33 -8.92
N ASP A 36 -2.22 -2.39 -8.94
CA ASP A 36 -0.97 -2.43 -9.68
C ASP A 36 -1.24 -2.96 -11.11
N PRO A 37 -0.58 -2.45 -12.16
CA PRO A 37 -0.74 -2.97 -13.52
C PRO A 37 -0.39 -4.45 -13.68
N LYS A 38 0.43 -5.02 -12.79
CA LYS A 38 0.81 -6.44 -12.79
C LYS A 38 -0.20 -7.34 -12.05
N ASP A 39 -1.26 -6.77 -11.48
CA ASP A 39 -2.31 -7.57 -10.85
C ASP A 39 -3.07 -8.40 -11.92
N GLY A 40 -3.25 -9.69 -11.63
CA GLY A 40 -4.18 -10.56 -12.33
C GLY A 40 -5.58 -10.54 -11.73
N PHE A 41 -6.44 -11.43 -12.22
CA PHE A 41 -7.77 -11.64 -11.63
C PHE A 41 -7.65 -12.47 -10.34
N ALA A 42 -8.09 -11.91 -9.22
CA ALA A 42 -8.24 -12.63 -7.97
C ALA A 42 -9.59 -12.30 -7.32
N PHE A 43 -10.46 -13.31 -7.25
CA PHE A 43 -11.84 -13.15 -6.78
C PHE A 43 -11.94 -12.58 -5.36
N LYS A 44 -11.17 -13.12 -4.40
CA LYS A 44 -11.21 -12.71 -2.98
C LYS A 44 -10.80 -11.25 -2.74
N PRO A 45 -9.62 -10.76 -3.16
CA PRO A 45 -9.25 -9.35 -2.98
C PRO A 45 -10.14 -8.42 -3.82
N HIS A 46 -10.63 -8.85 -4.98
CA HIS A 46 -11.59 -8.06 -5.76
C HIS A 46 -12.93 -7.90 -5.03
N ALA A 47 -13.49 -8.97 -4.49
CA ALA A 47 -14.71 -8.93 -3.69
C ALA A 47 -14.54 -8.10 -2.41
N PHE A 48 -13.39 -8.20 -1.74
CA PHE A 48 -13.09 -7.41 -0.55
C PHE A 48 -12.96 -5.91 -0.87
N ALA A 49 -12.28 -5.57 -1.96
CA ALA A 49 -12.18 -4.18 -2.42
C ALA A 49 -13.55 -3.61 -2.81
N LEU A 50 -14.41 -4.39 -3.48
CA LEU A 50 -15.78 -4.01 -3.79
C LEU A 50 -16.62 -3.79 -2.53
N LEU A 51 -16.54 -4.70 -1.56
CA LEU A 51 -17.23 -4.54 -0.27
C LEU A 51 -16.77 -3.27 0.43
N PHE A 52 -15.46 -3.02 0.51
CA PHE A 52 -14.91 -1.81 1.12
C PHE A 52 -15.35 -0.53 0.39
N LYS A 53 -15.43 -0.55 -0.94
CA LYS A 53 -15.94 0.56 -1.73
C LYS A 53 -17.40 0.88 -1.39
N VAL A 54 -18.20 -0.12 -1.05
CA VAL A 54 -19.62 0.06 -0.67
C VAL A 54 -19.75 0.59 0.76
N ILE A 55 -19.07 -0.02 1.73
CA ILE A 55 -19.25 0.31 3.16
C ILE A 55 -18.47 1.55 3.60
N ALA A 56 -17.35 1.86 2.94
CA ALA A 56 -16.41 2.92 3.31
C ALA A 56 -15.97 3.74 2.09
N ARG A 57 -16.91 4.09 1.21
CA ARG A 57 -16.67 4.77 -0.07
C ARG A 57 -15.69 5.93 0.02
N LYS A 58 -15.86 6.84 1.00
CA LYS A 58 -14.97 8.00 1.17
C LYS A 58 -13.53 7.58 1.45
N GLY A 59 -13.32 6.62 2.35
CA GLY A 59 -12.00 6.08 2.66
C GLY A 59 -11.39 5.32 1.48
N TYR A 60 -12.20 4.57 0.74
CA TYR A 60 -11.77 3.91 -0.49
C TYR A 60 -11.26 4.93 -1.53
N GLU A 61 -12.04 5.98 -1.82
CA GLU A 61 -11.65 7.01 -2.79
C GLU A 61 -10.44 7.83 -2.32
N ASP A 62 -10.27 8.04 -1.01
CA ASP A 62 -9.07 8.70 -0.46
C ASP A 62 -7.81 7.85 -0.64
N ILE A 63 -7.86 6.56 -0.29
CA ILE A 63 -6.72 5.65 -0.47
C ILE A 63 -6.39 5.49 -1.96
N LYS A 64 -7.41 5.37 -2.82
CA LYS A 64 -7.21 5.28 -4.27
C LYS A 64 -6.51 6.54 -4.79
N ALA A 65 -7.01 7.72 -4.46
CA ALA A 65 -6.41 9.00 -4.86
C ALA A 65 -5.00 9.19 -4.28
N THR A 66 -4.75 8.72 -3.06
CA THR A 66 -3.42 8.69 -2.44
C THR A 66 -2.45 7.82 -3.26
N GLY A 67 -2.89 6.63 -3.67
CA GLY A 67 -2.09 5.74 -4.52
C GLY A 67 -1.80 6.35 -5.89
N GLU A 68 -2.80 6.97 -6.52
CA GLU A 68 -2.64 7.67 -7.81
C GLU A 68 -1.67 8.87 -7.70
N LEU A 69 -1.78 9.68 -6.64
CA LEU A 69 -0.86 10.78 -6.37
C LEU A 69 0.60 10.29 -6.26
N VAL A 70 0.83 9.23 -5.49
CA VAL A 70 2.16 8.64 -5.30
C VAL A 70 2.69 8.07 -6.61
N ALA A 71 1.85 7.30 -7.32
CA ALA A 71 2.24 6.62 -8.55
C ALA A 71 2.66 7.59 -9.66
N ASN A 72 1.99 8.74 -9.73
CA ASN A 72 2.29 9.81 -10.69
C ASN A 72 3.43 10.75 -10.25
N SER A 73 4.01 10.53 -9.06
CA SER A 73 5.17 11.31 -8.61
C SER A 73 6.48 10.81 -9.24
N ASN A 74 7.50 11.67 -9.27
CA ASN A 74 8.84 11.30 -9.73
C ASN A 74 9.68 10.55 -8.66
N LEU A 75 9.07 10.16 -7.54
CA LEU A 75 9.75 9.48 -6.44
C LEU A 75 10.08 8.01 -6.78
N ASP A 76 11.02 7.46 -6.03
CA ASP A 76 11.28 6.02 -5.96
C ASP A 76 10.31 5.42 -4.93
N TRP A 77 9.06 5.24 -5.33
CA TRP A 77 7.98 4.86 -4.41
C TRP A 77 7.75 3.35 -4.33
N THR A 78 7.20 2.87 -3.22
CA THR A 78 6.61 1.53 -3.06
C THR A 78 5.31 1.66 -2.28
N LEU A 79 4.21 1.15 -2.84
CA LEU A 79 2.89 1.16 -2.21
C LEU A 79 2.58 -0.22 -1.63
N VAL A 80 2.83 -0.40 -0.34
CA VAL A 80 2.69 -1.70 0.33
C VAL A 80 1.22 -1.96 0.64
N ARG A 81 0.59 -2.88 -0.10
CA ARG A 81 -0.85 -3.18 0.02
C ARG A 81 -1.09 -4.26 1.06
N ILE A 82 -1.71 -3.87 2.17
CA ILE A 82 -1.93 -4.74 3.33
C ILE A 82 -3.31 -5.42 3.32
N PRO A 83 -3.46 -6.59 3.95
CA PRO A 83 -4.73 -7.25 4.23
C PRO A 83 -5.21 -6.84 5.63
N ASN A 84 -6.00 -7.68 6.32
CA ASN A 84 -6.42 -7.38 7.69
C ASN A 84 -5.23 -7.47 8.66
N LEU A 85 -5.01 -6.42 9.44
CA LEU A 85 -3.96 -6.39 10.45
C LEU A 85 -4.38 -7.09 11.74
N LYS A 86 -3.46 -7.86 12.32
CA LYS A 86 -3.56 -8.40 13.68
C LYS A 86 -2.34 -7.95 14.50
N ASP A 87 -2.49 -7.93 15.82
CA ASP A 87 -1.34 -7.77 16.71
C ASP A 87 -0.50 -9.05 16.70
N GLY A 88 0.81 -8.87 16.79
CA GLY A 88 1.76 -9.98 16.73
C GLY A 88 3.19 -9.51 16.50
N PRO A 89 4.17 -10.35 16.84
CA PRO A 89 5.60 -10.07 16.68
C PRO A 89 6.05 -10.07 15.22
N ALA A 90 7.34 -9.79 15.01
CA ALA A 90 8.02 -9.79 13.72
C ALA A 90 8.84 -11.07 13.50
N ASP A 91 8.29 -12.23 13.86
CA ASP A 91 8.98 -13.53 13.88
C ASP A 91 8.63 -14.43 12.68
N GLY A 92 7.69 -14.00 11.84
CA GLY A 92 7.22 -14.78 10.69
C GLY A 92 7.79 -14.29 9.35
N SER A 93 7.61 -15.11 8.33
CA SER A 93 7.80 -14.73 6.93
C SER A 93 6.54 -14.10 6.36
N VAL A 94 6.72 -13.22 5.37
CA VAL A 94 5.61 -12.65 4.59
C VAL A 94 5.65 -13.16 3.16
N ASP A 95 4.48 -13.50 2.63
CA ASP A 95 4.28 -13.64 1.18
C ASP A 95 4.13 -12.25 0.56
N VAL A 96 4.80 -12.02 -0.56
CA VAL A 96 4.85 -10.71 -1.23
C VAL A 96 4.69 -10.88 -2.74
N GLY A 97 3.79 -10.13 -3.35
CA GLY A 97 3.65 -10.12 -4.80
C GLY A 97 2.39 -9.44 -5.31
N TRP A 98 1.86 -9.90 -6.43
CA TRP A 98 0.73 -9.24 -7.11
C TRP A 98 -0.56 -10.01 -6.89
N TYR A 99 -1.68 -9.29 -6.75
CA TYR A 99 -2.98 -9.95 -6.60
C TYR A 99 -3.30 -10.75 -7.85
N GLY A 100 -3.75 -12.00 -7.71
CA GLY A 100 -4.04 -12.88 -8.85
C GLY A 100 -2.82 -13.57 -9.46
N THR A 101 -1.62 -13.25 -9.00
CA THR A 101 -0.37 -13.92 -9.41
C THR A 101 0.28 -14.64 -8.23
N THR A 102 0.29 -13.99 -7.07
CA THR A 102 0.82 -14.54 -5.83
C THR A 102 -0.32 -14.98 -4.94
N ARG A 103 -0.21 -16.17 -4.34
CA ARG A 103 -1.13 -16.62 -3.29
C ARG A 103 -0.86 -15.79 -2.04
N LEU A 104 -1.74 -14.83 -1.77
CA LEU A 104 -1.65 -13.98 -0.58
C LEU A 104 -2.74 -14.35 0.42
N GLY A 105 -2.36 -14.42 1.70
CA GLY A 105 -3.28 -14.58 2.82
C GLY A 105 -4.17 -13.36 3.07
N MET A 106 -5.07 -13.48 4.05
CA MET A 106 -6.01 -12.41 4.44
C MET A 106 -5.64 -11.72 5.75
N ARG A 107 -4.49 -12.06 6.35
CA ARG A 107 -4.02 -11.56 7.64
C ARG A 107 -2.54 -11.17 7.55
N LEU A 108 -2.16 -10.18 8.33
CA LEU A 108 -0.77 -9.73 8.46
C LEU A 108 -0.53 -9.25 9.90
N SER A 109 0.54 -9.72 10.52
CA SER A 109 0.95 -9.26 11.85
C SER A 109 1.60 -7.87 11.76
N ARG A 110 1.27 -6.97 12.70
CA ARG A 110 1.86 -5.61 12.73
C ARG A 110 3.39 -5.63 12.85
N GLY A 111 3.96 -6.61 13.57
CA GLY A 111 5.41 -6.81 13.63
C GLY A 111 6.01 -7.18 12.26
N ASN A 112 5.43 -8.15 11.55
CA ASN A 112 5.87 -8.52 10.20
C ASN A 112 5.72 -7.37 9.19
N LEU A 113 4.64 -6.59 9.28
CA LEU A 113 4.48 -5.35 8.49
C LEU A 113 5.62 -4.37 8.76
N ALA A 114 5.90 -4.07 10.04
CA ALA A 114 6.94 -3.13 10.41
C ALA A 114 8.32 -3.59 9.90
N LYS A 115 8.64 -4.87 10.06
CA LYS A 115 9.85 -5.47 9.50
C LYS A 115 9.94 -5.28 7.99
N PHE A 116 8.88 -5.62 7.25
CA PHE A 116 8.86 -5.46 5.80
C PHE A 116 9.05 -4.00 5.37
N LEU A 117 8.39 -3.04 6.04
CA LEU A 117 8.51 -1.61 5.72
C LEU A 117 9.94 -1.09 5.92
N VAL A 118 10.62 -1.52 6.99
CA VAL A 118 12.02 -1.17 7.24
C VAL A 118 12.94 -1.75 6.16
N ASP A 119 12.74 -3.03 5.81
CA ASP A 119 13.53 -3.70 4.76
C ASP A 119 13.38 -2.97 3.39
N GLN A 120 12.19 -2.43 3.10
CA GLN A 120 11.93 -1.67 1.86
C GLN A 120 12.61 -0.29 1.80
N VAL A 121 13.18 0.22 2.90
CA VAL A 121 13.95 1.48 2.85
C VAL A 121 15.16 1.34 1.92
N THR A 122 15.82 0.19 1.94
CA THR A 122 17.00 -0.11 1.11
C THR A 122 16.72 -1.04 -0.05
N ASP A 123 15.76 -1.97 0.09
CA ASP A 123 15.39 -2.89 -0.99
C ASP A 123 14.74 -2.12 -2.16
N ARG A 124 15.24 -2.39 -3.36
CA ARG A 124 14.81 -1.74 -4.60
C ARG A 124 13.91 -2.63 -5.47
N LYS A 125 13.63 -3.87 -5.06
CA LYS A 125 12.82 -4.84 -5.82
C LYS A 125 11.44 -4.31 -6.19
N PHE A 126 10.83 -3.51 -5.33
CA PHE A 126 9.47 -2.96 -5.52
C PHE A 126 9.45 -1.45 -5.75
N VAL A 127 10.53 -0.89 -6.29
CA VAL A 127 10.52 0.51 -6.74
C VAL A 127 9.53 0.67 -7.90
N ARG A 128 8.67 1.69 -7.77
CA ARG A 128 7.55 1.98 -8.67
C ARG A 128 6.60 0.80 -8.85
N ALA A 129 6.33 0.11 -7.75
CA ALA A 129 5.39 -1.00 -7.69
C ALA A 129 4.55 -0.96 -6.41
N ALA A 130 3.37 -1.56 -6.48
CA ALA A 130 2.46 -1.74 -5.38
C ALA A 130 2.31 -3.24 -5.04
N PRO A 131 3.24 -3.88 -4.34
CA PRO A 131 3.06 -5.28 -3.94
C PRO A 131 1.99 -5.43 -2.86
N GLY A 132 1.23 -6.51 -2.92
CA GLY A 132 0.45 -7.03 -1.79
C GLY A 132 1.33 -7.87 -0.87
N ILE A 133 1.05 -7.82 0.43
CA ILE A 133 1.75 -8.62 1.45
C ILE A 133 0.77 -9.33 2.37
N ALA A 134 1.17 -10.48 2.92
CA ALA A 134 0.44 -11.19 3.96
C ALA A 134 1.40 -12.02 4.81
N ASP A 135 1.02 -12.41 6.02
CA ASP A 135 1.71 -13.51 6.71
C ASP A 135 1.63 -14.77 5.81
N HIS A 136 2.71 -15.56 5.79
CA HIS A 136 2.77 -16.87 5.11
C HIS A 136 1.74 -17.87 5.65
#